data_AF-A0A6C1K987-F1
#
_entry.id   AF-A0A6C1K987-F1
#
_cell.length_a   1.000
_cell.length_b   1.000
_cell.length_c   1.000
_cell.angle_alpha   90.00
_cell.angle_beta   90.00
_cell.angle_gamma   90.00
#
_symmetry.space_group_name_H-M   'P 1'
#
loop_
_entity.id
_entity.type
_entity.pdbx_description
1 polymer ?
#
loop_
_entity_poly.entity_id
_entity_poly.type
_entity_poly.pdbx_seq_one_letter_code
_entity_poly.pdbx_strand_id
1 'polypeptide(L)'
;MVATDMVERMARAMHAFSRQRYPLLEPWDELSPERRAYQRQLATHALQALTPHDVIEITSRAAPEIVAIPVEPTPWALAELQEAAIADNGTAMDARRRYRSFLATASLPLATRYAESEGAR
;
A
#
# COMPACT_ATOMS: atom_id res chain seq x y z
N MET A 1 -1.22 -11.12 6.20
CA MET A 1 -2.62 -11.45 5.86
C MET A 1 -3.14 -10.33 4.99
N VAL A 2 -3.54 -10.59 3.75
CA VAL A 2 -4.09 -9.54 2.87
C VAL A 2 -5.41 -9.07 3.47
N ALA A 3 -5.61 -7.75 3.63
CA ALA A 3 -6.84 -7.23 4.20
C ALA A 3 -8.04 -7.65 3.33
N THR A 4 -9.03 -8.32 3.92
CA THR A 4 -10.20 -8.88 3.22
C THR A 4 -10.92 -7.82 2.37
N ASP A 5 -10.98 -6.58 2.87
CA ASP A 5 -11.58 -5.45 2.17
C ASP A 5 -10.83 -5.08 0.87
N MET A 6 -9.50 -5.23 0.85
CA MET A 6 -8.70 -4.99 -0.33
C MET A 6 -8.95 -6.05 -1.40
N VAL A 7 -9.07 -7.31 -1.00
CA VAL A 7 -9.40 -8.42 -1.91
C VAL A 7 -10.77 -8.21 -2.54
N GLU A 8 -11.77 -7.81 -1.76
CA GLU A 8 -13.12 -7.53 -2.25
C GLU A 8 -13.13 -6.37 -3.25
N ARG A 9 -12.46 -5.24 -2.92
CA ARG A 9 -12.36 -4.08 -3.82
C ARG A 9 -11.66 -4.43 -5.13
N MET A 10 -10.56 -5.19 -5.06
CA MET A 10 -9.82 -5.62 -6.24
C MET A 10 -10.67 -6.54 -7.12
N ALA A 11 -11.32 -7.54 -6.53
CA ALA A 11 -12.18 -8.46 -7.28
C ALA A 11 -13.34 -7.72 -7.97
N ARG A 12 -13.99 -6.77 -7.28
CA ARG A 12 -15.03 -5.91 -7.87
C ARG A 12 -14.50 -5.09 -9.05
N ALA A 13 -13.33 -4.47 -8.91
CA ALA A 13 -12.72 -3.67 -9.97
C ALA A 13 -12.33 -4.52 -11.19
N MET A 14 -11.72 -5.69 -10.96
CA MET A 14 -11.37 -6.65 -12.02
C MET A 14 -12.61 -7.14 -12.78
N HIS A 15 -13.70 -7.44 -12.06
CA HIS A 15 -14.97 -7.83 -12.69
C HIS A 15 -15.54 -6.69 -13.53
N ALA A 16 -15.59 -5.48 -12.98
CA ALA A 16 -16.09 -4.31 -13.69
C ALA A 16 -15.29 -4.03 -14.96
N PHE A 17 -13.97 -4.17 -14.92
CA PHE A 17 -13.12 -4.09 -16.10
C PHE A 17 -13.42 -5.20 -17.12
N SER A 18 -13.57 -6.44 -16.66
CA SER A 18 -13.92 -7.58 -17.52
C SER A 18 -15.26 -7.37 -18.25
N ARG A 19 -16.25 -6.76 -17.59
CA ARG A 19 -17.55 -6.41 -18.20
C ARG A 19 -17.44 -5.40 -19.34
N GLN A 20 -16.40 -4.54 -19.37
CA GLN A 20 -16.18 -3.63 -20.51
C GLN A 20 -15.88 -4.41 -21.79
N ARG A 21 -15.15 -5.53 -21.67
CA ARG A 21 -14.81 -6.41 -22.79
C ARG A 21 -15.85 -7.50 -23.05
N TYR A 22 -16.58 -7.90 -22.02
CA TYR A 22 -17.62 -8.93 -22.08
C TYR A 22 -18.95 -8.40 -21.50
N PRO A 23 -19.75 -7.65 -22.29
CA PRO A 23 -20.93 -6.94 -21.79
C PRO A 23 -22.05 -7.83 -21.23
N LEU A 24 -22.10 -9.09 -21.67
CA LEU A 24 -23.10 -10.08 -21.24
C LEU A 24 -22.85 -10.64 -19.83
N LEU A 25 -21.72 -10.32 -19.22
CA LEU A 25 -21.44 -10.71 -17.84
C LEU A 25 -22.39 -9.99 -16.87
N GLU A 26 -22.96 -10.78 -15.95
CA GLU A 26 -23.80 -10.33 -14.85
C GLU A 26 -23.10 -9.22 -14.01
N PRO A 27 -23.83 -8.21 -13.53
CA PRO A 27 -23.35 -7.27 -12.54
C PRO A 27 -22.82 -7.97 -11.29
N TRP A 28 -21.84 -7.37 -10.61
CA TRP A 28 -21.20 -7.98 -9.44
C TRP A 28 -22.19 -8.40 -8.35
N ASP A 29 -23.17 -7.55 -8.05
CA ASP A 29 -24.12 -7.81 -6.96
C ASP A 29 -25.14 -8.91 -7.31
N GLU A 30 -25.29 -9.26 -8.59
CA GLU A 30 -26.12 -10.36 -9.08
C GLU A 30 -25.38 -11.69 -9.17
N LEU A 31 -24.04 -11.67 -9.07
CA LEU A 31 -23.24 -12.89 -9.10
C LEU A 31 -23.58 -13.82 -7.93
N SER A 32 -23.67 -15.11 -8.25
CA SER A 32 -23.78 -16.15 -7.23
C SER A 32 -22.64 -16.06 -6.20
N PRO A 33 -22.88 -16.44 -4.93
CA PRO A 33 -21.84 -16.41 -3.89
C PRO A 33 -20.57 -17.18 -4.29
N GLU A 34 -20.72 -18.30 -4.99
CA GLU A 34 -19.63 -19.14 -5.48
C GLU A 34 -18.76 -18.42 -6.52
N ARG A 35 -19.39 -17.72 -7.48
CA ARG A 35 -18.67 -16.92 -8.48
C ARG A 35 -17.91 -15.77 -7.84
N ARG A 36 -18.53 -15.08 -6.86
CA ARG A 36 -17.83 -14.03 -6.09
C ARG A 36 -16.68 -14.59 -5.28
N ALA A 37 -16.84 -15.76 -4.66
CA ALA A 37 -15.75 -16.43 -3.95
C ALA A 37 -14.57 -16.75 -4.88
N TYR A 38 -14.85 -17.30 -6.07
CA TYR A 38 -13.82 -17.56 -7.07
C TYR A 38 -13.07 -16.30 -7.50
N GLN A 39 -13.78 -15.20 -7.79
CA GLN A 39 -13.12 -13.95 -8.16
C GLN A 39 -12.28 -13.34 -7.03
N ARG A 40 -12.73 -13.45 -5.78
CA ARG A 40 -11.91 -13.06 -4.61
C ARG A 40 -10.67 -13.93 -4.46
N GLN A 41 -10.76 -15.21 -4.76
CA GLN A 41 -9.62 -16.11 -4.75
C GLN A 41 -8.60 -15.73 -5.83
N LEU A 42 -9.06 -15.41 -7.05
CA LEU A 42 -8.21 -14.90 -8.13
C LEU A 42 -7.52 -13.59 -7.73
N ALA A 43 -8.27 -12.63 -7.17
CA ALA A 43 -7.72 -11.37 -6.69
C ALA A 43 -6.69 -11.58 -5.57
N THR A 44 -6.94 -12.52 -4.65
CA THR A 44 -5.99 -12.90 -3.60
C THR A 44 -4.70 -13.44 -4.20
N HIS A 45 -4.80 -14.36 -5.16
CA HIS A 45 -3.64 -14.94 -5.83
C HIS A 45 -2.84 -13.88 -6.58
N ALA A 46 -3.51 -12.96 -7.31
CA ALA A 46 -2.85 -11.87 -8.00
C ALA A 46 -2.09 -10.94 -7.05
N LEU A 47 -2.73 -10.55 -5.93
CA LEU A 47 -2.09 -9.72 -4.90
C LEU A 47 -0.90 -10.41 -4.22
N GLN A 48 -0.98 -11.73 -4.03
CA GLN A 48 0.11 -12.53 -3.46
C GLN A 48 1.28 -12.73 -4.41
N ALA A 49 1.03 -12.67 -5.73
CA ALA A 49 2.06 -12.81 -6.75
C ALA A 49 2.89 -11.52 -6.93
N LEU A 50 2.44 -10.37 -6.41
CA LEU A 50 3.19 -9.13 -6.48
C LEU A 50 4.50 -9.24 -5.71
N THR A 51 5.61 -8.97 -6.40
CA THR A 51 6.93 -8.88 -5.80
C THR A 51 7.16 -7.46 -5.25
N PRO A 52 8.15 -7.26 -4.36
CA PRO A 52 8.54 -5.92 -3.93
C PRO A 52 8.92 -4.99 -5.09
N HIS A 53 9.54 -5.54 -6.15
CA HIS A 53 9.88 -4.77 -7.35
C HIS A 53 8.62 -4.25 -8.05
N ASP A 54 7.59 -5.09 -8.19
CA ASP A 54 6.32 -4.71 -8.83
C ASP A 54 5.64 -3.59 -8.05
N VAL A 55 5.66 -3.65 -6.72
CA VAL A 55 5.10 -2.59 -5.86
C VAL A 55 5.85 -1.27 -6.08
N ILE A 56 7.19 -1.30 -6.14
CA ILE A 56 8.00 -0.11 -6.41
C ILE A 56 7.70 0.47 -7.80
N GLU A 57 7.59 -0.37 -8.82
CA GLU A 57 7.26 0.08 -10.17
C GLU A 57 5.88 0.73 -10.23
N ILE A 58 4.88 0.11 -9.58
CA ILE A 58 3.54 0.67 -9.46
C ILE A 58 3.58 2.04 -8.77
N THR A 59 4.25 2.16 -7.62
CA THR A 59 4.26 3.42 -6.85
C THR A 59 5.21 4.49 -7.40
N SER A 60 6.11 4.15 -8.32
CA SER A 60 7.01 5.14 -8.95
C SER A 60 6.54 5.61 -10.31
N ARG A 61 5.79 4.78 -11.05
CA ARG A 61 5.39 5.09 -12.44
C ARG A 61 3.88 5.17 -12.64
N ALA A 62 3.14 4.21 -12.11
CA ALA A 62 1.71 4.07 -12.43
C ALA A 62 0.82 4.89 -11.48
N ALA A 63 1.22 5.00 -10.22
CA ALA A 63 0.52 5.73 -9.18
C ALA A 63 1.54 6.47 -8.27
N PRO A 64 2.24 7.49 -8.80
CA PRO A 64 3.29 8.22 -8.09
C PRO A 64 2.80 8.93 -6.82
N GLU A 65 1.50 9.16 -6.71
CA GLU A 65 0.84 9.70 -5.51
C GLU A 65 0.77 8.69 -4.35
N ILE A 66 0.95 7.40 -4.62
CA ILE A 66 0.95 6.35 -3.61
C ILE A 66 2.36 6.19 -3.06
N VAL A 67 2.54 6.53 -1.79
CA VAL A 67 3.80 6.29 -1.08
C VAL A 67 3.78 4.90 -0.45
N ALA A 68 4.55 3.97 -0.99
CA ALA A 68 4.80 2.67 -0.33
C ALA A 68 5.85 2.83 0.76
N ILE A 69 5.48 2.52 2.00
CA ILE A 69 6.38 2.60 3.15
C ILE A 69 6.60 1.19 3.70
N PRO A 70 7.84 0.66 3.71
CA PRO A 70 8.11 -0.65 4.24
C PRO A 70 7.86 -0.70 5.76
N VAL A 71 7.04 -1.66 6.19
CA VAL A 71 6.62 -1.85 7.59
C VAL A 71 7.80 -2.18 8.51
N GLU A 72 8.81 -2.88 7.98
CA GLU A 72 10.05 -3.16 8.67
C GLU A 72 11.23 -2.45 7.99
N PRO A 73 12.16 -1.86 8.76
CA PRO A 73 13.33 -1.23 8.19
C PRO A 73 14.23 -2.30 7.55
N THR A 74 14.82 -1.98 6.41
CA THR A 74 15.89 -2.81 5.87
C THR A 74 17.07 -2.83 6.85
N PRO A 75 17.92 -3.87 6.86
CA PRO A 75 19.08 -3.94 7.75
C PRO A 75 19.99 -2.71 7.65
N TRP A 76 20.16 -2.17 6.43
CA TRP A 76 20.91 -0.94 6.19
C TRP A 76 20.21 0.28 6.81
N ALA A 77 18.91 0.47 6.58
CA ALA A 77 18.16 1.58 7.18
C ALA A 77 18.14 1.51 8.71
N LEU A 78 18.10 0.29 9.28
CA LEU A 78 18.21 0.09 10.72
C LEU A 78 19.59 0.49 11.24
N ALA A 79 20.68 0.13 10.53
CA ALA A 79 22.03 0.50 10.90
C ALA A 79 22.25 2.02 10.88
N GLU A 80 21.80 2.70 9.82
CA GLU A 80 21.85 4.18 9.74
C GLU A 80 21.11 4.86 10.90
N LEU A 81 19.92 4.35 11.23
CA LEU A 81 19.13 4.86 12.36
C LEU A 81 19.74 4.53 13.72
N GLN A 82 20.47 3.42 13.83
CA GLN A 82 21.23 3.05 15.02
C GLN A 82 22.44 3.95 15.21
N GLU A 83 23.21 4.25 14.16
CA GLU A 83 24.32 5.19 14.22
C GLU A 83 23.85 6.59 14.63
N ALA A 84 22.77 7.07 14.00
CA ALA A 84 22.14 8.33 14.39
C ALA A 84 21.60 8.32 15.84
N ALA A 85 21.16 7.16 16.34
CA ALA A 85 20.75 7.02 17.73
C ALA A 85 21.96 7.03 18.67
N ILE A 86 23.04 6.30 18.35
CA ILE A 86 24.27 6.22 19.18
C ILE A 86 24.91 7.60 19.32
N ALA A 87 24.96 8.39 18.25
CA ALA A 87 25.43 9.78 18.28
C ALA A 87 24.63 10.67 19.26
N ASP A 88 23.37 10.32 19.52
CA ASP A 88 22.46 10.99 20.45
C ASP A 88 22.34 10.28 21.83
N ASN A 89 23.25 9.34 22.18
CA ASN A 89 23.15 8.45 23.35
C ASN A 89 21.89 7.55 23.40
N GLY A 90 21.27 7.31 22.25
CA GLY A 90 20.12 6.43 22.08
C GLY A 90 20.48 4.96 21.89
N THR A 91 19.48 4.10 22.03
CA THR A 91 19.59 2.63 21.91
C THR A 91 19.04 2.12 20.57
N ALA A 92 19.24 0.83 20.28
CA ALA A 92 18.59 0.15 19.15
C ALA A 92 17.04 0.21 19.19
N MET A 93 16.45 0.29 20.39
CA MET A 93 15.02 0.52 20.54
C MET A 93 14.62 1.94 20.12
N ASP A 94 15.45 2.94 20.40
CA ASP A 94 15.21 4.33 19.99
C ASP A 94 15.29 4.47 18.47
N ALA A 95 16.23 3.80 17.81
CA ALA A 95 16.30 3.73 16.35
C ALA A 95 15.01 3.17 15.72
N ARG A 96 14.47 2.07 16.27
CA ARG A 96 13.19 1.49 15.83
C ARG A 96 12.01 2.41 16.11
N ARG A 97 12.00 3.10 17.26
CA ARG A 97 10.96 4.09 17.60
C ARG A 97 10.98 5.27 16.62
N ARG A 98 12.18 5.79 16.31
CA ARG A 98 12.39 6.86 15.33
C ARG A 98 11.96 6.44 13.93
N TYR A 99 12.30 5.22 13.51
CA TYR A 99 11.82 4.66 12.24
C TYR A 99 10.29 4.66 12.18
N ARG A 100 9.61 4.10 13.20
CA ARG A 100 8.13 4.08 13.25
C ARG A 100 7.52 5.48 13.25
N SER A 101 8.11 6.42 13.97
CA SER A 101 7.68 7.83 13.97
C SER A 101 7.86 8.48 12.60
N PHE A 102 8.97 8.20 11.92
CA PHE A 102 9.22 8.65 10.56
C PHE A 102 8.18 8.08 9.60
N LEU A 103 7.89 6.76 9.67
CA LEU A 103 6.84 6.15 8.86
C LEU A 103 5.48 6.79 9.11
N ALA A 104 5.11 7.01 10.38
CA ALA A 104 3.85 7.66 10.74
C ALA A 104 3.74 9.09 10.20
N THR A 105 4.86 9.80 10.08
CA THR A 105 4.90 11.17 9.54
C THR A 105 4.93 11.19 8.01
N ALA A 106 5.63 10.24 7.40
CA ALA A 106 5.73 10.09 5.95
C ALA A 106 4.47 9.49 5.31
N SER A 107 3.65 8.77 6.08
CA SER A 107 2.33 8.27 5.68
C SER A 107 1.20 9.27 5.86
N LEU A 108 1.45 10.44 6.47
CA LEU A 108 0.46 11.52 6.46
C LEU A 108 0.23 11.96 5.02
N PRO A 109 -1.04 12.09 4.58
CA PRO A 109 -1.33 12.46 3.20
C PRO A 109 -0.59 13.74 2.83
N LEU A 110 0.17 13.72 1.73
CA LEU A 110 0.81 14.92 1.15
C LEU A 110 -0.19 16.07 0.88
N ALA A 111 -1.50 15.79 0.92
CA ALA A 111 -2.58 16.77 0.84
C ALA A 111 -2.59 17.81 1.99
N THR A 112 -2.11 17.49 3.20
CA THR A 112 -2.04 18.52 4.28
C THR A 112 -0.93 19.53 4.07
N ARG A 113 0.15 19.19 3.35
CA ARG A 113 1.23 20.14 3.04
C ARG A 113 0.87 21.16 1.94
N TYR A 114 -0.03 20.81 1.02
CA TYR A 114 -0.51 21.79 0.02
C TYR A 114 -1.47 22.81 0.65
N ALA A 115 -2.33 22.39 1.58
CA ALA A 115 -3.24 23.30 2.28
C ALA A 115 -2.51 24.34 3.17
N GLU A 116 -1.42 23.95 3.82
CA GLU A 116 -0.61 24.87 4.65
C GLU A 116 0.28 25.82 3.82
N SER A 117 0.68 25.42 2.61
CA SER A 117 1.52 26.23 1.73
C SER A 117 0.73 27.18 0.82
N GLU A 118 -0.56 26.92 0.56
CA GLU A 118 -1.46 27.85 -0.14
C GLU A 118 -2.20 28.83 0.80
N GLY A 119 -2.26 28.55 2.11
CA GLY A 119 -2.87 29.45 3.11
C GLY A 119 -1.98 30.60 3.61
N ALA A 120 -0.74 30.71 3.11
CA ALA A 120 0.24 31.71 3.53
C ALA A 120 0.51 32.77 2.44
N ARG A 121 -0.49 33.13 1.65
CA ARG A 121 -0.45 34.27 0.71
C ARG A 121 -1.49 35.31 1.06
#